data_AF-A0A538PWX7-F1
#
_entry.id   AF-A0A538PWX7-F1
#
_cell.length_a   1.000
_cell.length_b   1.000
_cell.length_c   1.000
_cell.angle_alpha   90.00
_cell.angle_beta   90.00
_cell.angle_gamma   90.00
#
_symmetry.space_group_name_H-M   'P 1'
#
loop_
_entity.id
_entity.type
_entity.pdbx_description
1 polymer ?
#
loop_
_entity_poly.entity_id
_entity_poly.type
_entity_poly.pdbx_seq_one_letter_code
_entity_poly.pdbx_strand_id
1 'polypeptide(L)'
;MNGNRPTSARGVPVEEFLAAIGEQLDRAQDALAIKARTGRPLTWALRDMKLALQIFVDVDAQGHVTWRNAGPNEAGASTVNLEFTTITRPMIEENTYAMQDDSDARPLDMLGAASELSDDDKLRLRRLGVRTVGQFRRLSPSGSGQSGLAAIGDMVNIPVGKLEAALRASARPSITSHEAVRRPDETLLRVRGANLSDGINTEVRLGGDPVEVLEAHPHELLVRPLEHHRSGQIEVLVNGDRATSFFRLPPAHGANGHGVDREPPGGAP
;
A
#
# COMPACT_ATOMS: atom_id res chain seq x y z
N MET A 1 -30.32 -47.34 -36.03
CA MET A 1 -29.37 -47.25 -34.91
C MET A 1 -28.73 -45.86 -34.94
N ASN A 2 -29.34 -44.89 -34.25
CA ASN A 2 -28.79 -43.53 -34.16
C ASN A 2 -27.89 -43.45 -32.92
N GLY A 3 -26.58 -43.51 -33.17
CA GLY A 3 -25.57 -43.31 -32.13
C GLY A 3 -25.61 -41.88 -31.62
N ASN A 4 -25.92 -41.73 -30.33
CA ASN A 4 -25.80 -40.49 -29.60
C ASN A 4 -24.32 -40.08 -29.61
N ARG A 5 -23.93 -39.12 -30.46
CA ARG A 5 -22.58 -38.56 -30.44
C ARG A 5 -22.39 -37.89 -29.07
N PRO A 6 -21.28 -38.13 -28.35
CA PRO A 6 -20.98 -37.35 -27.16
C PRO A 6 -20.91 -35.88 -27.58
N THR A 7 -21.72 -35.05 -26.93
CA THR A 7 -21.68 -33.59 -27.07
C THR A 7 -20.24 -33.14 -26.88
N SER A 8 -19.66 -32.48 -27.88
CA SER A 8 -18.34 -31.86 -27.80
C SER A 8 -18.24 -31.11 -26.48
N ALA A 9 -17.40 -31.59 -25.55
CA ALA A 9 -17.30 -31.01 -24.22
C ALA A 9 -16.92 -29.53 -24.39
N ARG A 10 -17.75 -28.63 -23.86
CA ARG A 10 -17.51 -27.19 -23.89
C ARG A 10 -16.16 -26.92 -23.22
N GLY A 11 -15.29 -26.14 -23.87
CA GLY A 11 -14.00 -25.73 -23.29
C GLY A 11 -14.22 -24.95 -21.99
N VAL A 12 -13.33 -25.15 -21.02
CA VAL A 12 -13.32 -24.45 -19.73
C VAL A 12 -12.29 -23.32 -19.82
N PRO A 13 -12.58 -22.09 -19.38
CA PRO A 13 -11.60 -21.03 -19.28
C PRO A 13 -10.39 -21.47 -18.45
N VAL A 14 -9.18 -21.19 -18.93
CA VAL A 14 -7.95 -21.61 -18.24
C VAL A 14 -7.87 -21.03 -16.83
N GLU A 15 -8.29 -19.79 -16.67
CA GLU A 15 -8.32 -19.07 -15.39
C GLU A 15 -9.22 -19.77 -14.37
N GLU A 16 -10.41 -20.20 -14.79
CA GLU A 16 -11.35 -20.94 -13.93
C GLU A 16 -10.76 -22.27 -13.49
N PHE A 17 -10.10 -22.99 -14.41
CA PHE A 17 -9.43 -24.25 -14.09
C PHE A 17 -8.29 -24.06 -13.09
N LEU A 18 -7.42 -23.06 -13.29
CA LEU A 18 -6.31 -22.77 -12.39
C LEU A 18 -6.79 -22.31 -11.01
N ALA A 19 -7.80 -21.45 -10.97
CA ALA A 19 -8.43 -21.01 -9.72
C ALA A 19 -9.03 -22.19 -8.94
N ALA A 20 -9.79 -23.06 -9.62
CA ALA A 20 -10.38 -24.24 -9.01
C ALA A 20 -9.31 -25.21 -8.46
N ILE A 21 -8.21 -25.44 -9.19
CA ILE A 21 -7.11 -26.26 -8.67
C ILE A 21 -6.48 -25.63 -7.43
N GLY A 22 -6.23 -24.31 -7.45
CA GLY A 22 -5.71 -23.58 -6.29
C GLY A 22 -6.58 -23.81 -5.04
N GLU A 23 -7.89 -23.60 -5.16
CA GLU A 23 -8.84 -23.81 -4.05
C GLU A 23 -8.88 -25.27 -3.55
N GLN A 24 -8.67 -26.25 -4.42
CA GLN A 24 -8.62 -27.66 -4.02
C GLN A 24 -7.32 -27.97 -3.26
N LEU A 25 -6.19 -27.41 -3.70
CA LEU A 25 -4.90 -27.55 -3.04
C LEU A 25 -4.93 -26.91 -1.64
N ASP A 26 -5.50 -25.71 -1.50
CA ASP A 26 -5.62 -25.02 -0.22
C ASP A 26 -6.46 -25.82 0.78
N ARG A 27 -7.64 -26.29 0.35
CA ARG A 27 -8.50 -27.14 1.20
C ARG A 27 -7.79 -28.42 1.64
N ALA A 28 -7.00 -29.01 0.75
CA ALA A 28 -6.21 -30.20 1.03
C ALA A 28 -5.14 -29.91 2.09
N GLN A 29 -4.47 -28.76 2.02
CA GLN A 29 -3.49 -28.30 3.01
C GLN A 29 -4.13 -27.98 4.36
N ASP A 30 -5.26 -27.28 4.39
CA ASP A 30 -5.99 -26.96 5.63
C ASP A 30 -6.42 -28.22 6.39
N ALA A 31 -6.92 -29.22 5.66
CA ALA A 31 -7.30 -30.50 6.25
C ALA A 31 -6.10 -31.23 6.88
N LEU A 32 -4.91 -31.14 6.27
CA LEU A 32 -3.67 -31.68 6.83
C LEU A 32 -3.23 -30.90 8.07
N ALA A 33 -3.30 -29.57 8.04
CA ALA A 33 -2.96 -28.72 9.18
C ALA A 33 -3.83 -29.03 10.41
N ILE A 34 -5.15 -29.25 10.20
CA ILE A 34 -6.08 -29.65 11.26
C ILE A 34 -5.71 -31.04 11.81
N LYS A 35 -5.39 -32.01 10.95
CA LYS A 35 -4.96 -33.36 11.38
C LYS A 35 -3.68 -33.30 12.22
N ALA A 36 -2.70 -32.50 11.78
CA ALA A 36 -1.46 -32.30 12.51
C ALA A 36 -1.71 -31.70 13.91
N ARG A 37 -2.56 -30.67 14.01
CA ARG A 37 -2.90 -30.01 15.29
C ARG A 37 -3.72 -30.90 16.24
N THR A 38 -4.53 -31.80 15.69
CA THR A 38 -5.38 -32.72 16.48
C THR A 38 -4.69 -34.04 16.82
N GLY A 39 -3.39 -34.17 16.53
CA GLY A 39 -2.60 -35.37 16.83
C GLY A 39 -2.97 -36.59 15.98
N ARG A 40 -3.73 -36.40 14.88
CA ARG A 40 -4.05 -37.49 13.95
C ARG A 40 -2.86 -37.75 13.02
N PRO A 41 -2.54 -39.02 12.73
CA PRO A 41 -1.43 -39.35 11.83
C PRO A 41 -1.69 -38.78 10.43
N LEU A 42 -0.67 -38.10 9.91
CA LEU A 42 -0.64 -37.64 8.52
C LEU A 42 -0.27 -38.83 7.64
N THR A 43 -1.21 -39.30 6.83
CA THR A 43 -0.98 -40.45 5.93
C THR A 43 -0.33 -40.04 4.61
N TRP A 44 -0.23 -38.74 4.33
CA TRP A 44 0.41 -38.17 3.14
C TRP A 44 0.81 -36.71 3.39
N ALA A 45 1.78 -36.21 2.64
CA ALA A 45 2.18 -34.81 2.58
C ALA A 45 2.31 -34.41 1.11
N LEU A 46 1.67 -33.30 0.71
CA LEU A 46 1.79 -32.76 -0.65
C LEU A 46 3.01 -31.83 -0.71
N ARG A 47 4.06 -32.24 -1.41
CA ARG A 47 5.25 -31.42 -1.66
C ARG A 47 5.14 -30.72 -3.00
N ASP A 48 5.03 -31.51 -4.07
CA ASP A 48 4.91 -31.07 -5.45
C ASP A 48 3.84 -31.91 -6.16
N MET A 49 3.07 -31.29 -7.05
CA MET A 49 2.08 -31.97 -7.90
C MET A 49 2.41 -31.71 -9.37
N LYS A 50 2.57 -32.80 -10.14
CA LYS A 50 2.78 -32.74 -11.59
C LYS A 50 1.55 -33.30 -12.29
N LEU A 51 1.00 -32.50 -13.20
CA LEU A 51 -0.18 -32.87 -13.97
C LEU A 51 0.14 -32.71 -15.45
N ALA A 52 0.01 -33.79 -16.21
CA ALA A 52 0.11 -33.78 -17.66
C ALA A 52 -1.30 -33.96 -18.25
N LEU A 53 -1.77 -32.96 -18.98
CA LEU A 53 -3.10 -32.96 -19.59
C LEU A 53 -2.98 -32.99 -21.11
N GLN A 54 -3.80 -33.80 -21.76
CA GLN A 54 -3.98 -33.76 -23.21
C GLN A 54 -5.20 -32.92 -23.53
N ILE A 55 -4.97 -31.74 -24.09
CA ILE A 55 -6.00 -30.73 -24.29
C ILE A 55 -5.95 -30.12 -25.70
N PHE A 56 -7.10 -29.62 -26.12
CA PHE A 56 -7.20 -28.64 -27.20
C PHE A 56 -7.28 -27.26 -26.59
N VAL A 57 -6.48 -26.35 -27.12
CA VAL A 57 -6.48 -24.94 -26.75
C VAL A 57 -7.29 -24.20 -27.81
N ASP A 58 -8.27 -23.41 -27.37
CA ASP A 58 -9.07 -22.56 -28.23
C ASP A 58 -9.24 -21.18 -27.59
N VAL A 59 -9.67 -20.19 -28.36
CA VAL A 59 -10.00 -18.86 -27.87
C VAL A 59 -11.48 -18.62 -28.07
N ASP A 60 -12.21 -18.31 -27.00
CA ASP A 60 -13.65 -18.06 -27.09
C ASP A 60 -13.98 -16.73 -27.78
N ALA A 61 -15.28 -16.48 -28.01
CA ALA A 61 -15.75 -15.26 -28.66
C ALA A 61 -15.45 -13.97 -27.85
N GLN A 62 -15.08 -14.10 -26.58
CA GLN A 62 -14.72 -13.01 -25.68
C GLN A 62 -13.20 -12.80 -25.61
N GLY A 63 -12.41 -13.63 -26.29
CA GLY A 63 -10.94 -13.56 -26.30
C GLY A 63 -10.27 -14.36 -25.18
N HIS A 64 -11.01 -15.15 -24.41
CA HIS A 64 -10.43 -15.97 -23.35
C HIS A 64 -9.89 -17.28 -23.89
N VAL A 65 -8.73 -17.69 -23.37
CA VAL A 65 -8.18 -19.02 -23.66
C VAL A 65 -9.02 -20.06 -22.92
N THR A 66 -9.47 -21.07 -23.66
CA THR A 66 -10.23 -22.20 -23.13
C THR A 66 -9.51 -23.51 -23.42
N TRP A 67 -9.64 -24.44 -22.47
CA TRP A 67 -9.11 -25.79 -22.58
C TRP A 67 -10.24 -26.80 -22.66
N ARG A 68 -10.11 -27.71 -23.61
CA ARG A 68 -10.98 -28.87 -23.72
C ARG A 68 -10.15 -30.13 -23.65
N ASN A 69 -10.53 -31.06 -22.77
CA ASN A 69 -9.89 -32.37 -22.73
C ASN A 69 -10.09 -33.11 -24.06
N ALA A 70 -9.01 -33.79 -24.50
CA ALA A 70 -9.07 -34.69 -25.63
C ALA A 70 -9.99 -35.89 -25.32
N GLY A 71 -10.84 -36.24 -26.28
CA GLY A 71 -11.60 -37.49 -26.22
C GLY A 71 -10.72 -38.72 -26.46
N PRO A 72 -11.22 -39.93 -26.18
CA PRO A 72 -10.50 -41.16 -26.47
C PRO A 72 -10.12 -41.25 -27.95
N ASN A 73 -8.83 -41.46 -28.23
CA ASN A 73 -8.25 -41.55 -29.58
C ASN A 73 -8.40 -40.28 -30.45
N GLU A 74 -8.65 -39.12 -29.83
CA GLU A 74 -8.70 -37.85 -30.55
C GLU A 74 -7.27 -37.36 -30.85
N ALA A 75 -6.92 -37.27 -32.13
CA ALA A 75 -5.59 -36.86 -32.57
C ALA A 75 -5.43 -35.33 -32.61
N GLY A 76 -4.22 -34.83 -32.38
CA GLY A 76 -3.89 -33.40 -32.48
C GLY A 76 -3.99 -32.60 -31.17
N ALA A 77 -4.27 -33.26 -30.05
CA ALA A 77 -4.25 -32.62 -28.74
C ALA A 77 -2.82 -32.20 -28.34
N SER A 78 -2.71 -31.03 -27.73
CA SER A 78 -1.49 -30.55 -27.10
C SER A 78 -1.31 -31.16 -25.73
N THR A 79 -0.07 -31.48 -25.35
CA THR A 79 0.24 -31.88 -23.97
C THR A 79 0.66 -30.65 -23.17
N VAL A 80 -0.09 -30.34 -22.12
CA VAL A 80 0.25 -29.29 -21.17
C VAL A 80 0.75 -29.93 -19.88
N ASN A 81 1.96 -29.55 -19.48
CA ASN A 81 2.56 -29.98 -18.21
C ASN A 81 2.43 -28.83 -17.21
N LEU A 82 1.76 -29.10 -16.08
CA LEU A 82 1.60 -28.17 -14.97
C LEU A 82 2.37 -28.72 -13.77
N GLU A 83 3.17 -27.86 -13.14
CA GLU A 83 3.90 -28.17 -11.92
C GLU A 83 3.46 -27.17 -10.84
N PHE A 84 2.80 -27.67 -9.81
CA PHE A 84 2.38 -26.89 -8.65
C PHE A 84 3.36 -27.17 -7.52
N THR A 85 4.00 -26.12 -7.02
CA THR A 85 4.91 -26.20 -5.88
C THR A 85 4.37 -25.37 -4.71
N THR A 86 4.62 -25.84 -3.49
CA THR A 86 4.22 -25.10 -2.28
C THR A 86 5.17 -23.94 -2.07
N ILE A 87 4.66 -22.70 -2.13
CA ILE A 87 5.48 -21.52 -1.88
C ILE A 87 5.85 -21.48 -0.40
N THR A 88 7.14 -21.64 -0.10
CA THR A 88 7.65 -21.49 1.26
C THR A 88 7.84 -20.01 1.60
N ARG A 89 7.78 -19.65 2.89
CA ARG A 89 7.98 -18.26 3.35
C ARG A 89 9.23 -17.56 2.75
N PRO A 90 10.39 -18.24 2.58
CA PRO A 90 11.56 -17.68 1.89
C PRO A 90 11.33 -17.37 0.39
N MET A 91 10.54 -18.16 -0.33
CA MET A 91 10.24 -17.91 -1.76
C MET A 91 9.30 -16.71 -1.95
N ILE A 92 8.41 -16.48 -0.96
CA ILE A 92 7.62 -15.25 -0.86
C ILE A 92 8.60 -14.10 -0.65
N GLU A 93 9.46 -14.16 0.37
CA GLU A 93 10.40 -13.09 0.70
C GLU A 93 11.35 -12.77 -0.47
N GLU A 94 11.93 -13.76 -1.16
CA GLU A 94 12.82 -13.59 -2.34
C GLU A 94 12.15 -12.88 -3.52
N ASN A 95 10.86 -13.14 -3.81
CA ASN A 95 10.12 -12.46 -4.88
C ASN A 95 9.35 -11.21 -4.41
N THR A 96 9.20 -11.04 -3.09
CA THR A 96 8.53 -9.90 -2.45
C THR A 96 9.52 -8.80 -2.07
N TYR A 97 10.82 -8.96 -2.36
CA TYR A 97 11.85 -7.94 -2.09
C TYR A 97 11.59 -6.57 -2.77
N ALA A 98 10.66 -6.47 -3.72
CA ALA A 98 10.19 -5.18 -4.24
C ALA A 98 9.15 -4.46 -3.34
N MET A 99 8.66 -5.09 -2.26
CA MET A 99 7.53 -4.58 -1.47
C MET A 99 7.90 -4.10 -0.06
N GLN A 100 9.13 -4.30 0.42
CA GLN A 100 9.56 -3.92 1.78
C GLN A 100 10.17 -2.52 1.92
N ASP A 101 10.22 -1.70 0.86
CA ASP A 101 10.58 -0.30 1.04
C ASP A 101 9.36 0.48 1.55
N ASP A 102 9.35 0.78 2.85
CA ASP A 102 8.27 1.48 3.55
C ASP A 102 8.30 3.00 3.28
N SER A 103 8.64 3.39 2.05
CA SER A 103 8.84 4.79 1.65
C SER A 103 7.62 5.67 1.87
N ASP A 104 6.42 5.09 2.00
CA ASP A 104 5.22 5.81 2.41
C ASP A 104 4.23 4.89 3.14
N ALA A 105 4.34 4.85 4.47
CA ALA A 105 3.51 4.05 5.37
C ALA A 105 2.10 4.63 5.63
N ARG A 106 1.73 5.76 4.98
CA ARG A 106 0.40 6.35 5.19
C ARG A 106 -0.68 5.33 4.80
N PRO A 107 -1.75 5.17 5.61
CA PRO A 107 -2.87 4.33 5.22
C PRO A 107 -3.62 4.97 4.05
N LEU A 108 -4.27 4.17 3.20
CA LEU A 108 -5.04 4.65 2.05
C LEU A 108 -6.12 5.69 2.42
N ASP A 109 -6.60 5.67 3.67
CA ASP A 109 -7.57 6.64 4.18
C ASP A 109 -7.03 8.08 4.22
N MET A 110 -5.71 8.27 4.28
CA MET A 110 -5.09 9.60 4.27
C MET A 110 -5.10 10.28 2.89
N LEU A 111 -5.44 9.57 1.81
CA LEU A 111 -5.60 10.21 0.49
C LEU A 111 -6.79 11.18 0.44
N GLY A 112 -7.70 11.07 1.42
CA GLY A 112 -8.84 11.97 1.59
C GLY A 112 -9.80 11.99 0.40
N ALA A 113 -10.66 13.02 0.37
CA ALA A 113 -11.71 13.17 -0.65
C ALA A 113 -11.16 13.37 -2.08
N ALA A 114 -9.89 13.76 -2.22
CA ALA A 114 -9.26 13.99 -3.52
C ALA A 114 -8.98 12.68 -4.30
N SER A 115 -9.05 11.53 -3.64
CA SER A 115 -8.79 10.22 -4.27
C SER A 115 -9.97 9.61 -5.01
N GLU A 116 -11.19 10.11 -4.79
CA GLU A 116 -12.45 9.51 -5.30
C GLU A 116 -12.67 8.03 -4.94
N LEU A 117 -11.81 7.44 -4.09
CA LEU A 117 -11.94 6.07 -3.62
C LEU A 117 -12.98 6.00 -2.50
N SER A 118 -13.99 5.18 -2.72
CA SER A 118 -14.92 4.81 -1.65
C SER A 118 -14.26 3.84 -0.66
N ASP A 119 -14.87 3.65 0.52
CA ASP A 119 -14.35 2.69 1.50
C ASP A 119 -14.41 1.25 0.99
N ASP A 120 -15.36 0.94 0.10
CA ASP A 120 -15.40 -0.35 -0.59
C ASP A 120 -14.25 -0.49 -1.59
N ASP A 121 -13.94 0.57 -2.36
CA ASP A 121 -12.77 0.59 -3.26
C ASP A 121 -11.47 0.33 -2.47
N LYS A 122 -11.30 0.99 -1.31
CA LYS A 122 -10.15 0.77 -0.42
C LYS A 122 -10.11 -0.64 0.16
N LEU A 123 -11.26 -1.22 0.50
CA LEU A 123 -11.33 -2.60 1.00
C LEU A 123 -10.90 -3.60 -0.08
N ARG A 124 -11.32 -3.39 -1.33
CA ARG A 124 -10.90 -4.23 -2.47
C ARG A 124 -9.40 -4.13 -2.72
N LEU A 125 -8.83 -2.93 -2.66
CA LEU A 125 -7.37 -2.73 -2.71
C LEU A 125 -6.64 -3.44 -1.56
N ARG A 126 -7.18 -3.40 -0.34
CA ARG A 126 -6.62 -4.15 0.82
C ARG A 126 -6.66 -5.66 0.63
N ARG A 127 -7.69 -6.20 -0.03
CA ARG A 127 -7.78 -7.63 -0.38
C ARG A 127 -6.72 -8.03 -1.40
N LEU A 128 -6.35 -7.12 -2.30
CA LEU A 128 -5.22 -7.28 -3.22
C LEU A 128 -3.85 -7.14 -2.53
N GLY A 129 -3.82 -6.87 -1.22
CA GLY A 129 -2.58 -6.69 -0.45
C GLY A 129 -2.11 -5.23 -0.33
N VAL A 130 -2.86 -4.27 -0.86
CA VAL A 130 -2.51 -2.84 -0.83
C VAL A 130 -3.09 -2.17 0.42
N ARG A 131 -2.23 -1.88 1.38
CA ARG A 131 -2.62 -1.30 2.67
C ARG A 131 -2.15 0.13 2.85
N THR A 132 -1.04 0.49 2.20
CA THR A 132 -0.42 1.81 2.31
C THR A 132 -0.38 2.55 0.96
N VAL A 133 -0.22 3.86 1.04
CA VAL A 133 -0.05 4.73 -0.13
C VAL A 133 1.23 4.38 -0.90
N GLY A 134 2.32 4.02 -0.22
CA GLY A 134 3.56 3.59 -0.87
C GLY A 134 3.38 2.30 -1.68
N GLN A 135 2.65 1.32 -1.14
CA GLN A 135 2.30 0.09 -1.86
C GLN A 135 1.44 0.40 -3.08
N PHE A 136 0.47 1.31 -2.94
CA PHE A 136 -0.39 1.74 -4.05
C PHE A 136 0.40 2.42 -5.17
N ARG A 137 1.35 3.31 -4.84
CA ARG A 137 2.20 3.98 -5.84
C ARG A 137 3.08 3.00 -6.61
N ARG A 138 3.58 1.95 -5.94
CA ARG A 138 4.40 0.90 -6.59
C ARG A 138 3.62 0.04 -7.57
N LEU A 139 2.32 -0.15 -7.34
CA LEU A 139 1.43 -0.83 -8.29
C LEU A 139 1.22 -0.05 -9.59
N SER A 140 1.65 1.22 -9.64
CA SER A 140 1.72 2.02 -10.85
C SER A 140 3.19 2.27 -11.21
N PRO A 141 3.93 1.26 -11.73
CA PRO A 141 5.31 1.47 -12.11
C PRO A 141 5.37 2.59 -13.15
N SER A 142 6.19 3.60 -12.89
CA SER A 142 6.37 4.80 -13.72
C SER A 142 6.95 4.54 -15.13
N GLY A 143 6.91 3.28 -15.61
CA GLY A 143 7.38 2.84 -16.92
C GLY A 143 6.43 1.88 -17.66
N SER A 144 5.39 1.34 -17.01
CA SER A 144 4.29 0.64 -17.68
C SER A 144 3.11 1.59 -17.69
N GLY A 145 2.73 2.15 -18.85
CA GLY A 145 1.69 3.17 -18.95
C GLY A 145 0.30 2.74 -18.44
N GLN A 146 -0.75 3.44 -18.89
CA GLN A 146 -2.17 3.24 -18.51
C GLN A 146 -2.64 1.77 -18.42
N SER A 147 -1.99 0.86 -19.15
CA SER A 147 -2.25 -0.59 -19.14
C SER A 147 -2.09 -1.27 -17.77
N GLY A 148 -1.17 -0.82 -16.90
CA GLY A 148 -0.98 -1.45 -15.58
C GLY A 148 -2.11 -1.14 -14.60
N LEU A 149 -2.53 0.13 -14.56
CA LEU A 149 -3.67 0.56 -13.75
C LEU A 149 -5.00 0.01 -14.27
N ALA A 150 -5.14 -0.16 -15.59
CA ALA A 150 -6.31 -0.78 -16.20
C ALA A 150 -6.47 -2.25 -15.74
N ALA A 151 -5.40 -3.05 -15.82
CA ALA A 151 -5.44 -4.45 -15.39
C ALA A 151 -5.78 -4.61 -13.89
N ILE A 152 -5.25 -3.72 -13.04
CA ILE A 152 -5.62 -3.68 -11.61
C ILE A 152 -7.09 -3.29 -11.47
N GLY A 153 -7.53 -2.25 -12.19
CA GLY A 153 -8.91 -1.80 -12.19
C GLY A 153 -9.89 -2.90 -12.56
N ASP A 154 -9.57 -3.72 -13.56
CA ASP A 154 -10.37 -4.87 -13.97
C ASP A 154 -10.40 -5.96 -12.89
N MET A 155 -9.25 -6.27 -12.28
CA MET A 155 -9.13 -7.30 -11.24
C MET A 155 -9.90 -6.97 -9.95
N VAL A 156 -9.89 -5.71 -9.51
CA VAL A 156 -10.61 -5.28 -8.30
C VAL A 156 -11.93 -4.56 -8.60
N ASN A 157 -12.34 -4.53 -9.87
CA ASN A 157 -13.54 -3.84 -10.35
C ASN A 157 -13.61 -2.37 -9.86
N ILE A 158 -12.50 -1.64 -9.98
CA ILE A 158 -12.40 -0.20 -9.68
C ILE A 158 -12.12 0.55 -10.99
N PRO A 159 -12.91 1.57 -11.35
CA PRO A 159 -12.66 2.38 -12.54
C PRO A 159 -11.24 2.95 -12.56
N VAL A 160 -10.54 2.81 -13.68
CA VAL A 160 -9.16 3.29 -13.85
C VAL A 160 -9.01 4.78 -13.51
N GLY A 161 -10.00 5.60 -13.85
CA GLY A 161 -9.99 7.04 -13.53
C GLY A 161 -9.95 7.34 -12.02
N LYS A 162 -10.58 6.51 -11.19
CA LYS A 162 -10.47 6.62 -9.72
C LYS A 162 -9.08 6.26 -9.24
N LEU A 163 -8.48 5.23 -9.82
CA LEU A 163 -7.11 4.82 -9.49
C LEU A 163 -6.11 5.92 -9.88
N GLU A 164 -6.30 6.56 -11.04
CA GLU A 164 -5.50 7.72 -11.46
C GLU A 164 -5.70 8.95 -10.55
N ALA A 165 -6.94 9.22 -10.14
CA ALA A 165 -7.23 10.29 -9.17
C ALA A 165 -6.56 10.02 -7.81
N ALA A 166 -6.64 8.78 -7.32
CA ALA A 166 -5.95 8.35 -6.11
C ALA A 166 -4.43 8.45 -6.24
N LEU A 167 -3.86 8.14 -7.40
CA LEU A 167 -2.43 8.25 -7.65
C LEU A 167 -1.98 9.71 -7.65
N ARG A 168 -2.74 10.60 -8.29
CA ARG A 168 -2.50 12.05 -8.20
C ARG A 168 -2.60 12.55 -6.76
N ALA A 169 -3.63 12.13 -6.03
CA ALA A 169 -3.78 12.47 -4.61
C ALA A 169 -2.60 11.97 -3.75
N SER A 170 -2.02 10.82 -4.09
CA SER A 170 -0.89 10.25 -3.37
C SER A 170 0.41 11.07 -3.47
N ALA A 171 0.57 11.82 -4.55
CA ALA A 171 1.73 12.66 -4.82
C ALA A 171 1.67 14.01 -4.08
N ARG A 172 0.50 14.36 -3.52
CA ARG A 172 0.31 15.63 -2.81
C ARG A 172 1.06 15.63 -1.47
N PRO A 173 1.58 16.79 -1.02
CA PRO A 173 2.18 16.95 0.29
C PRO A 173 1.14 16.66 1.38
N SER A 174 1.58 16.07 2.49
CA SER A 174 0.76 15.89 3.69
C SER A 174 1.60 15.98 4.94
N ILE A 175 1.11 16.67 5.96
CA ILE A 175 1.75 16.77 7.28
C ILE A 175 1.09 15.75 8.20
N THR A 176 1.88 14.87 8.83
CA THR A 176 1.39 13.84 9.75
C THR A 176 1.67 14.19 11.21
N SER A 177 2.79 14.86 11.50
CA SER A 177 3.15 15.27 12.85
C SER A 177 4.16 16.42 12.82
N HIS A 178 4.36 17.05 13.97
CA HIS A 178 5.39 18.06 14.18
C HIS A 178 5.92 17.95 15.61
N GLU A 179 7.18 18.31 15.80
CA GLU A 179 7.82 18.32 17.12
C GLU A 179 8.75 19.53 17.26
N ALA A 180 8.84 20.06 18.49
CA ALA A 180 9.82 21.10 18.80
C ALA A 180 11.19 20.45 19.00
N VAL A 181 12.19 20.92 18.26
CA VAL A 181 13.58 20.47 18.40
C VAL A 181 14.36 21.58 19.11
N ARG A 182 14.75 21.33 20.35
CA ARG A 182 15.55 22.28 21.13
C ARG A 182 17.02 22.10 20.80
N ARG A 183 17.66 23.19 20.37
CA ARG A 183 19.12 23.35 20.32
C ARG A 183 19.53 24.33 21.44
N PRO A 184 20.82 24.39 21.83
CA PRO A 184 21.28 25.24 22.93
C PRO A 184 20.85 26.71 22.80
N ASP A 185 20.81 27.24 21.57
CA ASP A 185 20.58 28.66 21.31
C ASP A 185 19.25 28.96 20.58
N GLU A 186 18.50 27.93 20.14
CA GLU A 186 17.27 28.13 19.36
C GLU A 186 16.27 26.97 19.55
N THR A 187 14.98 27.28 19.36
CA THR A 187 13.92 26.27 19.24
C THR A 187 13.51 26.16 17.79
N LEU A 188 13.73 24.99 17.19
CA LEU A 188 13.33 24.67 15.83
C LEU A 188 12.01 23.89 15.83
N LEU A 189 11.35 23.85 14.68
CA LEU A 189 10.17 23.02 14.46
C LEU A 189 10.52 21.97 13.40
N ARG A 190 10.46 20.70 13.79
CA ARG A 190 10.52 19.58 12.85
C ARG A 190 9.11 19.23 12.42
N VAL A 191 8.89 19.16 11.12
CA VAL A 191 7.61 18.80 10.49
C VAL A 191 7.81 17.48 9.76
N ARG A 192 6.97 16.49 10.05
CA ARG A 192 7.01 15.17 9.44
C ARG A 192 5.79 14.91 8.59
N GLY A 193 5.98 14.13 7.54
CA GLY A 193 4.94 13.92 6.54
C GLY A 193 5.41 13.13 5.33
N ALA A 194 4.77 13.41 4.20
CA ALA A 194 5.10 12.81 2.92
C ALA A 194 5.01 13.86 1.81
N ASN A 195 5.85 13.71 0.79
CA ASN A 195 6.03 14.64 -0.33
C ASN A 195 6.22 16.09 0.16
N LEU A 196 6.91 16.28 1.30
CA LEU A 196 7.10 17.59 1.93
C LEU A 196 8.15 18.44 1.23
N SER A 197 8.98 17.83 0.38
CA SER A 197 9.95 18.53 -0.44
C SER A 197 10.15 17.78 -1.76
N ASP A 198 10.39 18.54 -2.81
CA ASP A 198 10.84 18.08 -4.12
C ASP A 198 12.34 18.33 -4.36
N GLY A 199 13.05 18.84 -3.35
CA GLY A 199 14.47 19.20 -3.42
C GLY A 199 14.76 20.52 -4.15
N ILE A 200 13.73 21.24 -4.63
CA ILE A 200 13.91 22.49 -5.41
C ILE A 200 13.17 23.64 -4.74
N ASN A 201 11.85 23.55 -4.57
CA ASN A 201 10.98 24.66 -4.17
C ASN A 201 10.03 24.25 -3.05
N THR A 202 10.55 24.22 -1.82
CA THR A 202 9.76 23.97 -0.61
C THR A 202 9.58 25.27 0.16
N GLU A 203 8.34 25.77 0.24
CA GLU A 203 7.98 26.93 1.05
C GLU A 203 7.22 26.48 2.31
N VAL A 204 7.59 27.01 3.46
CA VAL A 204 6.89 26.76 4.72
C VAL A 204 6.45 28.08 5.33
N ARG A 205 5.20 28.11 5.80
CA ARG A 205 4.63 29.23 6.54
C ARG A 205 4.13 28.77 7.90
N LEU A 206 4.37 29.59 8.92
CA LEU A 206 3.84 29.40 10.26
C LEU A 206 2.97 30.60 10.60
N GLY A 207 1.69 30.36 10.90
CA GLY A 207 0.75 31.45 11.19
C GLY A 207 0.51 32.43 10.04
N GLY A 208 0.84 32.03 8.80
CA GLY A 208 0.76 32.86 7.60
C GLY A 208 2.09 33.50 7.16
N ASP A 209 3.07 33.56 8.07
CA ASP A 209 4.39 34.16 7.82
C ASP A 209 5.37 33.13 7.24
N PRO A 210 6.14 33.46 6.18
CA PRO A 210 7.16 32.57 5.65
C PRO A 210 8.28 32.37 6.68
N VAL A 211 8.75 31.13 6.82
CA VAL A 211 9.84 30.76 7.72
C VAL A 211 10.99 30.12 6.95
N GLU A 212 12.19 30.22 7.52
CA GLU A 212 13.39 29.62 6.94
C GLU A 212 13.34 28.09 7.07
N VAL A 213 13.57 27.40 5.95
CA VAL A 213 13.71 25.94 5.88
C VAL A 213 15.19 25.60 5.97
N LEU A 214 15.60 24.97 7.06
CA LEU A 214 16.98 24.62 7.34
C LEU A 214 17.37 23.27 6.72
N GLU A 215 16.45 22.30 6.77
CA GLU A 215 16.63 20.99 6.17
C GLU A 215 15.33 20.61 5.45
N ALA A 216 15.46 20.09 4.23
CA ALA A 216 14.32 19.72 3.39
C ALA A 216 14.51 18.31 2.83
N HIS A 217 13.69 17.37 3.31
CA HIS A 217 13.63 16.01 2.82
C HIS A 217 12.18 15.66 2.46
N PRO A 218 11.94 14.65 1.60
CA PRO A 218 10.59 14.26 1.20
C PRO A 218 9.65 13.89 2.37
N HIS A 219 10.21 13.47 3.51
CA HIS A 219 9.45 13.01 4.68
C HIS A 219 9.60 13.89 5.92
N GLU A 220 10.54 14.84 5.90
CA GLU A 220 10.87 15.66 7.06
C GLU A 220 11.38 17.03 6.63
N LEU A 221 10.88 18.08 7.26
CA LEU A 221 11.39 19.44 7.16
C LEU A 221 11.84 19.90 8.54
N LEU A 222 12.94 20.64 8.60
CA LEU A 222 13.35 21.38 9.79
C LEU A 222 13.26 22.86 9.48
N VAL A 223 12.44 23.59 10.23
CA VAL A 223 12.22 25.03 10.02
C VAL A 223 12.55 25.83 11.26
N ARG A 224 12.89 27.11 11.06
CA ARG A 224 13.16 28.08 12.13
C ARG A 224 11.92 28.95 12.38
N PRO A 225 11.19 28.76 13.49
CA PRO A 225 10.09 29.64 13.88
C PRO A 225 10.60 31.03 14.27
N LEU A 226 9.78 32.06 14.03
CA LEU A 226 10.01 33.42 14.53
C LEU A 226 9.66 33.52 16.01
N GLU A 227 10.14 34.57 16.69
CA GLU A 227 9.97 34.73 18.14
C GLU A 227 8.50 34.71 18.60
N HIS A 228 7.57 35.21 17.78
CA HIS A 228 6.13 35.24 18.06
C HIS A 228 5.39 33.93 17.73
N HIS A 229 6.02 32.99 17.04
CA HIS A 229 5.40 31.72 16.64
C HIS A 229 5.30 30.73 17.83
N ARG A 230 4.32 30.94 18.71
CA ARG A 230 4.03 30.02 19.83
C ARG A 230 3.05 28.91 19.47
N SER A 231 2.10 29.22 18.59
CA SER A 231 1.15 28.26 18.03
C SER A 231 0.51 28.85 16.78
N GLY A 232 0.00 28.00 15.90
CA GLY A 232 -0.70 28.46 14.71
C GLY A 232 -0.83 27.36 13.68
N GLN A 233 -1.20 27.75 12.46
CA GLN A 233 -1.24 26.84 11.33
C GLN A 233 0.18 26.65 10.77
N ILE A 234 0.56 25.41 10.49
CA ILE A 234 1.67 25.08 9.59
C ILE A 234 1.09 24.99 8.19
N GLU A 235 1.70 25.66 7.22
CA GLU A 235 1.43 25.45 5.80
C GLU A 235 2.73 25.06 5.10
N VAL A 236 2.69 23.98 4.32
CA VAL A 236 3.80 23.54 3.47
C VAL A 236 3.31 23.57 2.03
N LEU A 237 4.01 24.31 1.17
CA LEU A 237 3.74 24.41 -0.25
C LEU A 237 4.85 23.72 -1.06
N VAL A 238 4.45 22.79 -1.93
CA VAL A 238 5.34 22.04 -2.83
C VAL A 238 4.68 21.97 -4.20
N ASN A 239 5.33 22.50 -5.24
CA ASN A 239 4.81 22.49 -6.61
C ASN A 239 3.36 22.98 -6.78
N GLY A 240 2.98 23.99 -5.99
CA GLY A 240 1.62 24.57 -6.01
C GLY A 240 0.57 23.79 -5.22
N ASP A 241 0.89 22.59 -4.72
CA ASP A 241 0.07 21.91 -3.74
C ASP A 241 0.37 22.39 -2.32
N ARG A 242 -0.64 22.33 -1.46
CA ARG A 242 -0.58 22.81 -0.07
C ARG A 242 -0.99 21.71 0.91
N ALA A 243 -0.17 21.50 1.92
CA ALA A 243 -0.50 20.72 3.12
C ALA A 243 -0.60 21.65 4.33
N THR A 244 -1.56 21.39 5.22
CA THR A 244 -1.73 22.19 6.43
C THR A 244 -1.86 21.33 7.68
N SER A 245 -1.44 21.89 8.82
CA SER A 245 -1.60 21.29 10.14
C SER A 245 -1.64 22.39 11.20
N PHE A 246 -1.86 22.06 12.46
CA PHE A 246 -1.79 23.02 13.57
C PHE A 246 -0.63 22.65 14.49
N PHE A 247 0.14 23.63 14.95
CA PHE A 247 1.26 23.43 15.86
C PHE A 247 1.15 24.23 17.15
N ARG A 248 1.83 23.75 18.18
CA ARG A 248 2.08 24.48 19.40
C ARG A 248 3.51 24.19 19.87
N LEU A 249 4.31 25.23 20.02
CA LEU A 249 5.63 25.14 20.63
C LEU A 249 5.51 25.22 22.16
N PRO A 250 6.31 24.44 22.91
CA PRO A 250 6.41 24.63 24.34
C PRO A 250 6.99 26.03 24.65
N PRO A 251 6.65 26.63 25.81
CA PRO A 251 7.24 27.89 26.22
C PRO A 251 8.77 27.75 26.26
N ALA A 252 9.49 28.77 25.77
CA ALA A 252 10.93 28.86 25.93
C ALA A 252 11.23 28.91 27.44
N HIS A 253 12.02 27.98 27.95
CA HIS A 253 12.46 28.04 29.34
C HIS A 253 13.46 29.19 29.46
N GLY A 254 13.01 30.32 30.01
CA GLY A 254 13.85 31.50 30.22
C GLY A 254 13.12 32.76 30.70
N ALA A 255 12.10 32.64 31.56
CA ALA A 255 11.50 33.81 32.22
C ALA A 255 10.92 33.54 33.62
N ASN A 256 11.35 32.47 34.31
CA ASN A 256 11.00 32.24 35.72
C ASN A 256 12.28 32.15 36.55
N GLY A 257 12.72 33.30 37.03
CA GLY A 257 13.86 33.43 37.92
C GLY A 257 13.95 34.85 38.47
N HIS A 258 12.94 35.28 39.24
CA HIS A 258 13.06 36.22 40.37
C HIS A 258 11.68 36.47 41.00
N GLY A 259 11.17 35.45 41.71
CA GLY A 259 10.30 35.71 42.86
C GLY A 259 11.20 36.02 44.03
N VAL A 260 11.49 37.31 44.25
CA VAL A 260 12.20 37.75 45.46
C VAL A 260 11.18 37.71 46.59
N ASP A 261 11.23 36.65 47.37
CA ASP A 261 10.59 36.59 48.67
C ASP A 261 11.31 37.59 49.59
N ARG A 262 10.71 38.75 49.81
CA ARG A 262 11.13 39.69 50.86
C ARG A 262 10.14 39.55 52.02
N GLU A 263 10.49 38.68 52.95
CA GLU A 263 10.04 38.77 54.34
C GLU A 263 10.40 40.17 54.91
N PRO A 264 9.47 40.90 55.53
CA PRO A 264 9.84 42.05 56.33
C PRO A 264 10.37 41.58 57.70
N PRO A 265 11.43 42.22 58.23
CA PRO A 265 11.95 41.86 59.55
C PRO A 265 10.96 42.30 60.63
N GLY A 266 10.68 41.38 61.56
CA GLY A 266 9.89 41.65 62.75
C GLY A 266 10.52 42.76 63.60
N GLY A 267 9.70 43.75 63.94
CA GLY A 267 9.96 44.72 65.00
C GLY A 267 8.93 44.54 66.11
N ALA A 268 9.35 43.96 67.23
CA ALA A 268 8.74 44.20 68.54
C ALA A 268 9.22 45.57 69.05
N PRO A 269 8.53 46.23 70.00
CA PRO A 269 8.37 45.72 71.36
C PRO A 269 6.92 45.52 71.83
#